data_AF-A0A7W6BTG3-F1
#
_entry.id   AF-A0A7W6BTG3-F1
#
_cell.length_a   1.000
_cell.length_b   1.000
_cell.length_c   1.000
_cell.angle_alpha   90.00
_cell.angle_beta   90.00
_cell.angle_gamma   90.00
#
_symmetry.space_group_name_H-M   'P 1'
#
loop_
_entity.id
_entity.type
_entity.pdbx_description
1 polymer ?
#
loop_
_entity_poly.entity_id
_entity_poly.type
_entity_poly.pdbx_seq_one_letter_code
_entity_poly.pdbx_strand_id
1 'polypeptide(L)'
;MSHFTVLVVMDEPPTHETIAPILQPWHEYECTGIKDQYVIEVDVTDDVRETFESSVSAVKLADGTFSCRYDRKFYTSATDPNDVFSRPGFELPDGAEEVELAADEARQHGLGHATMRDAAIYEHGDSIIERDDRFYYLTNPNRKWDWWVIGGRWSGLFRLKPGAASGVVGGPGLMRPGAPCGTFDGGRMEDIDWSTMKSTEVAQRRAKLAEIAQKTGLTTEQVVAACILNDAAHAAWMELPGEKPRGDAHGEWLVSLYGEAGEHLKKVHRATWNDPPKMVEGQTADSWAQAAAALITYAVVKDGQWYARGSMGWWGISSGETDDWDAKFTEMLAMVRLDQFVVVVDCHI
;
A
#
# COMPACT_ATOMS: atom_id res chain seq x y z
N MET A 1 -4.85 0.77 1.27
CA MET A 1 -5.75 0.77 0.09
C MET A 1 -5.47 -0.52 -0.66
N SER A 2 -6.44 -1.44 -0.81
CA SER A 2 -6.29 -2.76 -1.46
C SER A 2 -5.94 -2.77 -2.96
N HIS A 3 -5.31 -1.71 -3.47
CA HIS A 3 -5.05 -1.54 -4.89
C HIS A 3 -3.71 -0.90 -5.17
N PHE A 4 -3.11 -1.22 -6.31
CA PHE A 4 -1.82 -0.68 -6.74
C PHE A 4 -1.68 -0.65 -8.28
N THR A 5 -0.74 0.17 -8.77
CA THR A 5 -0.48 0.36 -10.19
C THR A 5 0.54 -0.61 -10.74
N VAL A 6 0.25 -1.21 -11.89
CA VAL A 6 1.20 -2.03 -12.64
C VAL A 6 1.34 -1.50 -14.06
N LEU A 7 2.57 -1.25 -14.50
CA LEU A 7 2.89 -0.96 -15.89
C LEU A 7 3.12 -2.29 -16.63
N VAL A 8 2.33 -2.58 -17.65
CA VAL A 8 2.52 -3.76 -18.51
C VAL A 8 3.16 -3.32 -19.82
N VAL A 9 4.29 -3.94 -20.17
CA VAL A 9 5.01 -3.73 -21.43
C VAL A 9 4.71 -4.89 -22.37
N MET A 10 4.30 -4.60 -23.61
CA MET A 10 3.86 -5.61 -24.56
C MET A 10 4.08 -5.21 -26.02
N ASP A 11 4.13 -6.19 -26.92
CA ASP A 11 4.33 -5.97 -28.36
C ASP A 11 3.02 -5.69 -29.12
N GLU A 12 1.91 -6.27 -28.65
CA GLU A 12 0.60 -6.14 -29.27
C GLU A 12 -0.22 -4.96 -28.69
N PRO A 13 -1.20 -4.42 -29.43
CA PRO A 13 -2.11 -3.42 -28.90
C PRO A 13 -2.79 -3.88 -27.60
N PRO A 14 -2.80 -3.04 -26.54
CA PRO A 14 -3.36 -3.42 -25.25
C PRO A 14 -4.88 -3.55 -25.30
N THR A 15 -5.37 -4.74 -25.02
CA THR A 15 -6.77 -5.07 -24.77
C THR A 15 -6.83 -5.99 -23.56
N HIS A 16 -8.03 -6.24 -23.04
CA HIS A 16 -8.17 -7.21 -21.95
C HIS A 16 -7.67 -8.61 -22.38
N GLU A 17 -7.90 -9.00 -23.63
CA GLU A 17 -7.51 -10.30 -24.17
C GLU A 17 -5.99 -10.43 -24.34
N THR A 18 -5.29 -9.36 -24.74
CA THR A 18 -3.84 -9.39 -24.93
C THR A 18 -3.07 -9.23 -23.60
N ILE A 19 -3.66 -8.54 -22.61
CA ILE A 19 -3.05 -8.36 -21.28
C ILE A 19 -3.27 -9.57 -20.36
N ALA A 20 -4.44 -10.21 -20.41
CA ALA A 20 -4.77 -11.34 -19.54
C ALA A 20 -3.68 -12.44 -19.49
N PRO A 21 -3.17 -12.98 -20.61
CA PRO A 21 -2.14 -14.01 -20.56
C PRO A 21 -0.80 -13.50 -20.00
N ILE A 22 -0.52 -12.20 -20.10
CA ILE A 22 0.70 -11.58 -19.54
C ILE A 22 0.61 -11.55 -18.01
N LEU A 23 -0.55 -11.21 -17.45
CA LEU A 23 -0.73 -11.11 -16.00
C LEU A 23 -1.07 -12.44 -15.32
N GLN A 24 -1.57 -13.42 -16.08
CA GLN A 24 -1.98 -14.74 -15.59
C GLN A 24 -0.96 -15.41 -14.65
N PRO A 25 0.37 -15.38 -14.86
CA PRO A 25 1.32 -16.03 -13.96
C PRO A 25 1.27 -15.58 -12.49
N TRP A 26 0.58 -14.47 -12.19
CA TRP A 26 0.49 -13.87 -10.85
C TRP A 26 -0.96 -13.76 -10.32
N HIS A 27 -1.92 -14.46 -10.90
CA HIS A 27 -3.30 -14.45 -10.43
C HIS A 27 -3.48 -15.23 -9.10
N GLU A 28 -4.40 -14.81 -8.23
CA GLU A 28 -4.91 -15.64 -7.12
C GLU A 28 -6.03 -16.57 -7.61
N TYR A 29 -5.92 -17.86 -7.27
CA TYR A 29 -6.91 -18.88 -7.58
C TYR A 29 -8.25 -18.63 -6.88
N GLU A 30 -8.26 -18.30 -5.60
CA GLU A 30 -9.49 -18.14 -4.80
C GLU A 30 -10.42 -17.07 -5.39
N CYS A 31 -9.85 -15.99 -5.93
CA CYS A 31 -10.62 -14.91 -6.54
C CYS A 31 -10.99 -15.16 -8.01
N THR A 32 -10.13 -15.83 -8.77
CA THR A 32 -10.37 -16.07 -10.20
C THR A 32 -11.14 -17.35 -10.50
N GLY A 33 -11.02 -18.36 -9.63
CA GLY A 33 -11.49 -19.72 -9.85
C GLY A 33 -10.77 -20.48 -10.98
N ILE A 34 -9.71 -19.91 -11.56
CA ILE A 34 -9.00 -20.49 -12.72
C ILE A 34 -7.93 -21.45 -12.22
N LYS A 35 -8.12 -22.75 -12.44
CA LYS A 35 -7.10 -23.77 -12.15
C LYS A 35 -6.24 -24.05 -13.39
N ASP A 36 -5.12 -23.34 -13.51
CA ASP A 36 -4.16 -23.50 -14.60
C ASP A 36 -2.79 -24.01 -14.11
N GLN A 37 -1.74 -23.92 -14.94
CA GLN A 37 -0.40 -24.41 -14.60
C GLN A 37 0.31 -23.65 -13.46
N TYR A 38 -0.19 -22.49 -13.05
CA TYR A 38 0.42 -21.68 -11.97
C TYR A 38 -0.14 -22.02 -10.59
N VAL A 39 -1.27 -22.73 -10.54
CA VAL A 39 -1.96 -23.09 -9.31
C VAL A 39 -1.55 -24.48 -8.85
N ILE A 40 -1.02 -24.58 -7.64
CA ILE A 40 -0.55 -25.84 -7.03
C ILE A 40 -1.18 -26.06 -5.66
N GLU A 41 -1.19 -27.32 -5.21
CA GLU A 41 -1.48 -27.65 -3.80
C GLU A 41 -0.24 -27.32 -2.96
N VAL A 42 -0.34 -26.29 -2.11
CA VAL A 42 0.70 -25.95 -1.14
C VAL A 42 0.34 -26.60 0.19
N ASP A 43 1.26 -27.38 0.75
CA ASP A 43 1.11 -27.93 2.11
C ASP A 43 1.27 -26.79 3.12
N VAL A 44 0.17 -26.45 3.80
CA VAL A 44 0.08 -25.37 4.79
C VAL A 44 -0.11 -25.93 6.21
N THR A 45 0.18 -27.21 6.41
CA THR A 45 -0.08 -27.90 7.69
C THR A 45 0.63 -27.25 8.88
N ASP A 46 1.85 -26.77 8.67
CA ASP A 46 2.64 -26.11 9.73
C ASP A 46 2.06 -24.73 10.06
N ASP A 47 1.67 -23.93 9.06
CA ASP A 47 1.01 -22.63 9.25
C ASP A 47 -0.32 -22.80 10.01
N VAL A 48 -1.14 -23.77 9.59
CA VAL A 48 -2.40 -24.12 10.28
C VAL A 48 -2.14 -24.54 11.73
N ARG A 49 -1.05 -25.27 11.99
CA ARG A 49 -0.69 -25.69 13.34
C ARG A 49 -0.29 -24.49 14.20
N GLU A 50 0.49 -23.57 13.66
CA GLU A 50 0.86 -22.34 14.36
C GLU A 50 -0.39 -21.53 14.74
N THR A 51 -1.33 -21.33 13.81
CA THR A 51 -2.61 -20.67 14.10
C THR A 51 -3.42 -21.43 15.15
N PHE A 52 -3.46 -22.76 15.08
CA PHE A 52 -4.16 -23.61 16.05
C PHE A 52 -3.53 -23.59 17.47
N GLU A 53 -2.22 -23.38 17.56
CA GLU A 53 -1.46 -23.34 18.81
C GLU A 53 -1.28 -21.91 19.37
N SER A 54 -1.71 -20.89 18.61
CA SER A 54 -1.61 -19.48 19.00
C SER A 54 -2.42 -19.15 20.28
N SER A 55 -1.89 -18.23 21.09
CA SER A 55 -2.59 -17.76 22.28
C SER A 55 -3.83 -16.94 21.92
N VAL A 56 -4.83 -16.95 22.80
CA VAL A 56 -6.08 -16.23 22.58
C VAL A 56 -6.21 -15.09 23.59
N SER A 57 -6.34 -13.87 23.08
CA SER A 57 -6.73 -12.71 23.88
C SER A 57 -8.16 -12.84 24.37
N ALA A 58 -8.33 -12.94 25.68
CA ALA A 58 -9.63 -13.12 26.33
C ALA A 58 -9.87 -12.09 27.45
N VAL A 59 -11.12 -11.99 27.86
CA VAL A 59 -11.54 -11.26 29.05
C VAL A 59 -12.08 -12.27 30.04
N LYS A 60 -11.44 -12.36 31.22
CA LYS A 60 -11.94 -13.10 32.36
C LYS A 60 -12.91 -12.21 33.13
N LEU A 61 -14.18 -12.60 33.16
CA LEU A 61 -15.24 -11.87 33.84
C LEU A 61 -15.18 -12.09 35.36
N ALA A 62 -15.83 -11.20 36.11
CA ALA A 62 -15.88 -11.25 37.57
C ALA A 62 -16.51 -12.55 38.13
N ASP A 63 -17.34 -13.24 37.33
CA ASP A 63 -17.93 -14.54 37.66
C ASP A 63 -17.00 -15.74 37.35
N GLY A 64 -15.79 -15.46 36.84
CA GLY A 64 -14.79 -16.46 36.48
C GLY A 64 -14.95 -17.06 35.09
N THR A 65 -15.96 -16.65 34.31
CA THR A 65 -16.12 -17.08 32.92
C THR A 65 -15.20 -16.30 31.98
N PHE A 66 -14.93 -16.87 30.80
CA PHE A 66 -14.08 -16.24 29.78
C PHE A 66 -14.89 -15.87 28.55
N SER A 67 -14.49 -14.76 27.92
CA SER A 67 -15.05 -14.28 26.66
C SER A 67 -13.92 -13.87 25.73
N CYS A 68 -14.12 -14.02 24.41
CA CYS A 68 -13.20 -13.44 23.43
C CYS A 68 -13.09 -11.92 23.66
N ARG A 69 -11.87 -11.38 23.66
CA ARG A 69 -11.61 -9.93 23.82
C ARG A 69 -12.40 -9.10 22.80
N TYR A 70 -12.56 -9.63 21.59
CA TYR A 70 -13.19 -8.94 20.47
C TYR A 70 -14.73 -9.04 20.46
N ASP A 71 -15.34 -9.61 21.50
CA ASP A 71 -16.80 -9.65 21.63
C ASP A 71 -17.36 -8.22 21.71
N ARG A 72 -18.35 -7.93 20.86
CA ARG A 72 -18.95 -6.61 20.68
C ARG A 72 -19.49 -6.02 21.98
N LYS A 73 -19.84 -6.85 22.98
CA LYS A 73 -20.32 -6.38 24.29
C LYS A 73 -19.31 -5.53 25.07
N PHE A 74 -18.01 -5.61 24.73
CA PHE A 74 -16.95 -4.80 25.34
C PHE A 74 -16.67 -3.49 24.59
N TYR A 75 -17.39 -3.22 23.50
CA TYR A 75 -17.14 -2.07 22.65
C TYR A 75 -18.36 -1.16 22.59
N THR A 76 -18.16 0.12 22.90
CA THR A 76 -19.22 1.13 22.81
C THR A 76 -19.66 1.35 21.36
N SER A 77 -20.91 1.74 21.13
CA SER A 77 -21.31 2.19 19.78
C SER A 77 -20.55 3.46 19.42
N ALA A 78 -20.03 3.58 18.20
CA ALA A 78 -19.48 4.84 17.70
C ALA A 78 -20.54 5.94 17.88
N THR A 79 -20.28 6.94 18.74
CA THR A 79 -21.29 7.85 19.28
C THR A 79 -21.44 9.14 18.48
N ASP A 80 -20.52 9.45 17.57
CA ASP A 80 -20.60 10.69 16.79
C ASP A 80 -20.90 10.40 15.31
N PRO A 81 -22.14 10.64 14.84
CA PRO A 81 -22.49 10.48 13.43
C PRO A 81 -21.79 11.48 12.49
N ASN A 82 -21.07 12.49 13.01
CA ASN A 82 -20.28 13.44 12.23
C ASN A 82 -18.78 13.16 12.23
N ASP A 83 -18.30 12.23 13.05
CA ASP A 83 -16.89 11.82 13.09
C ASP A 83 -16.74 10.39 12.54
N VAL A 84 -16.44 10.31 11.24
CA VAL A 84 -16.18 9.06 10.52
C VAL A 84 -14.93 8.31 11.01
N PHE A 85 -14.11 8.92 11.87
CA PHE A 85 -12.97 8.29 12.52
C PHE A 85 -13.24 7.87 13.96
N SER A 86 -14.43 8.16 14.50
CA SER A 86 -14.86 7.72 15.83
C SER A 86 -14.82 6.19 15.89
N ARG A 87 -13.95 5.65 16.75
CA ARG A 87 -13.84 4.21 16.98
C ARG A 87 -14.61 3.83 18.24
N PRO A 88 -15.27 2.66 18.25
CA PRO A 88 -15.77 2.04 19.46
C PRO A 88 -14.73 2.05 20.58
N GLY A 89 -15.06 2.63 21.73
CA GLY A 89 -14.21 2.57 22.92
C GLY A 89 -14.30 1.16 23.52
N PHE A 90 -13.16 0.60 23.90
CA PHE A 90 -13.11 -0.67 24.61
C PHE A 90 -13.30 -0.43 26.12
N GLU A 91 -14.29 -1.06 26.71
CA GLU A 91 -14.63 -0.93 28.13
C GLU A 91 -14.68 -2.31 28.80
N LEU A 92 -13.79 -2.50 29.77
CA LEU A 92 -13.80 -3.68 30.62
C LEU A 92 -14.91 -3.56 31.66
N PRO A 93 -15.75 -4.59 31.82
CA PRO A 93 -16.68 -4.64 32.94
C PRO A 93 -15.95 -4.61 34.29
N ASP A 94 -16.60 -4.04 35.30
CA ASP A 94 -16.05 -3.98 36.65
C ASP A 94 -15.65 -5.38 37.16
N GLY A 95 -14.41 -5.51 37.61
CA GLY A 95 -13.85 -6.78 38.11
C GLY A 95 -13.47 -7.79 37.02
N ALA A 96 -13.58 -7.42 35.74
CA ALA A 96 -13.04 -8.20 34.64
C ALA A 96 -11.56 -7.88 34.38
N GLU A 97 -10.82 -8.86 33.89
CA GLU A 97 -9.39 -8.77 33.60
C GLU A 97 -9.11 -9.24 32.17
N GLU A 98 -8.26 -8.53 31.43
CA GLU A 98 -7.72 -9.02 30.17
C GLU A 98 -6.62 -10.05 30.44
N VAL A 99 -6.71 -11.19 29.76
CA VAL A 99 -5.76 -12.29 29.92
C VAL A 99 -5.38 -12.85 28.55
N GLU A 100 -4.16 -13.35 28.44
CA GLU A 100 -3.72 -14.16 27.32
C GLU A 100 -3.74 -15.62 27.73
N LEU A 101 -4.58 -16.41 27.06
CA LEU A 101 -4.73 -17.84 27.35
C LEU A 101 -3.91 -18.66 26.35
N ALA A 102 -3.22 -19.69 26.84
CA ALA A 102 -2.66 -20.71 25.97
C ALA A 102 -3.79 -21.42 25.20
N ALA A 103 -3.52 -21.87 23.97
CA ALA A 103 -4.55 -22.41 23.08
C ALA A 103 -5.36 -23.56 23.71
N ASP A 104 -4.71 -24.47 24.46
CA ASP A 104 -5.37 -25.57 25.15
C ASP A 104 -6.30 -25.12 26.29
N GLU A 105 -5.94 -24.04 27.00
CA GLU A 105 -6.79 -23.45 28.05
C GLU A 105 -7.96 -22.69 27.42
N ALA A 106 -7.70 -21.91 26.37
CA ALA A 106 -8.72 -21.19 25.63
C ALA A 106 -9.82 -22.14 25.11
N ARG A 107 -9.43 -23.29 24.53
CA ARG A 107 -10.36 -24.32 24.03
C ARG A 107 -11.24 -24.91 25.13
N GLN A 108 -10.73 -25.08 26.35
CA GLN A 108 -11.54 -25.56 27.49
C GLN A 108 -12.68 -24.59 27.84
N HIS A 109 -12.53 -23.32 27.47
CA HIS A 109 -13.53 -22.27 27.63
C HIS A 109 -14.33 -21.97 26.37
N GLY A 110 -14.19 -22.78 25.31
CA GLY A 110 -14.88 -22.57 24.04
C GLY A 110 -14.34 -21.38 23.23
N LEU A 111 -13.10 -20.98 23.47
CA LEU A 111 -12.39 -19.92 22.75
C LEU A 111 -11.31 -20.52 21.83
N GLY A 112 -10.90 -19.76 20.82
CA GLY A 112 -9.95 -20.21 19.80
C GLY A 112 -10.56 -21.18 18.79
N HIS A 113 -9.71 -21.94 18.11
CA HIS A 113 -10.12 -22.94 17.12
C HIS A 113 -10.35 -24.29 17.79
N ALA A 114 -11.53 -24.90 17.63
CA ALA A 114 -11.86 -26.17 18.27
C ALA A 114 -11.09 -27.35 17.64
N THR A 115 -10.81 -27.26 16.34
CA THR A 115 -10.05 -28.25 15.58
C THR A 115 -9.00 -27.58 14.69
N MET A 116 -8.00 -28.37 14.25
CA MET A 116 -7.05 -27.94 13.21
C MET A 116 -7.78 -27.50 11.92
N ARG A 117 -8.92 -28.12 11.60
CA ARG A 117 -9.74 -27.75 10.44
C ARG A 117 -10.37 -26.37 10.61
N ASP A 118 -10.84 -26.01 11.81
CA ASP A 118 -11.38 -24.66 12.07
C ASP A 118 -10.30 -23.59 11.95
N ALA A 119 -9.07 -23.89 12.36
CA ALA A 119 -7.91 -23.02 12.15
C ALA A 119 -7.58 -22.89 10.65
N ALA A 120 -7.62 -24.01 9.92
CA ALA A 120 -7.34 -24.01 8.49
C ALA A 120 -8.37 -23.20 7.68
N ILE A 121 -9.66 -23.32 8.02
CA ILE A 121 -10.73 -22.53 7.40
C ILE A 121 -10.61 -21.05 7.76
N TYR A 122 -10.21 -20.74 8.99
CA TYR A 122 -9.99 -19.36 9.41
C TYR A 122 -8.86 -18.68 8.61
N GLU A 123 -7.75 -19.39 8.43
CA GLU A 123 -6.55 -18.84 7.76
C GLU A 123 -6.65 -18.85 6.22
N HIS A 124 -7.23 -19.90 5.64
CA HIS A 124 -7.18 -20.17 4.20
C HIS A 124 -8.55 -20.33 3.54
N GLY A 125 -9.63 -20.07 4.28
CA GLY A 125 -11.00 -20.14 3.79
C GLY A 125 -11.54 -21.57 3.63
N ASP A 126 -12.80 -21.65 3.20
CA ASP A 126 -13.55 -22.91 3.11
C ASP A 126 -13.02 -23.88 2.03
N SER A 127 -12.13 -23.42 1.16
CA SER A 127 -11.58 -24.20 0.04
C SER A 127 -10.39 -25.09 0.42
N ILE A 128 -10.02 -25.15 1.70
CA ILE A 128 -8.90 -25.97 2.17
C ILE A 128 -9.16 -27.47 1.96
N ILE A 129 -8.15 -28.17 1.43
CA ILE A 129 -8.19 -29.61 1.17
C ILE A 129 -7.50 -30.33 2.32
N GLU A 130 -8.20 -31.26 2.96
CA GLU A 130 -7.65 -32.12 4.02
C GLU A 130 -7.42 -33.53 3.46
N ARG A 131 -6.18 -34.03 3.58
CA ARG A 131 -5.79 -35.36 3.08
C ARG A 131 -4.65 -35.90 3.92
N ASP A 132 -4.78 -37.14 4.41
CA ASP A 132 -3.74 -37.84 5.18
C ASP A 132 -3.20 -37.02 6.37
N ASP A 133 -4.11 -36.44 7.18
CA ASP A 133 -3.81 -35.58 8.33
C ASP A 133 -3.00 -34.31 7.99
N ARG A 134 -3.08 -33.84 6.74
CA ARG A 134 -2.45 -32.61 6.25
C ARG A 134 -3.45 -31.68 5.60
N PHE A 135 -3.13 -30.39 5.60
CA PHE A 135 -3.91 -29.33 5.00
C PHE A 135 -3.20 -28.76 3.77
N TYR A 136 -3.91 -28.69 2.66
CA TYR A 136 -3.41 -28.18 1.40
C TYR A 136 -4.27 -27.00 0.94
N TYR A 137 -3.62 -25.87 0.66
CA TYR A 137 -4.24 -24.70 0.07
C TYR A 137 -3.91 -24.65 -1.42
N LEU A 138 -4.95 -24.58 -2.25
CA LEU A 138 -4.81 -24.51 -3.70
C LEU A 138 -4.62 -23.04 -4.09
N THR A 139 -3.40 -22.64 -4.41
CA THR A 139 -3.06 -21.23 -4.69
C THR A 139 -1.93 -21.12 -5.72
N ASN A 140 -1.73 -19.92 -6.23
CA ASN A 140 -0.54 -19.55 -6.96
C ASN A 140 0.52 -19.03 -5.97
N PRO A 141 1.67 -19.70 -5.80
CA PRO A 141 2.72 -19.27 -4.87
C PRO A 141 3.34 -17.92 -5.27
N ASN A 142 3.18 -17.51 -6.53
CA ASN A 142 3.64 -16.23 -7.03
C ASN A 142 2.55 -15.16 -7.08
N ARG A 143 1.34 -15.42 -6.58
CA ARG A 143 0.21 -14.46 -6.68
C ARG A 143 0.58 -13.02 -6.31
N LYS A 144 0.00 -12.07 -7.02
CA LYS A 144 0.13 -10.63 -6.79
C LYS A 144 -1.19 -9.90 -6.83
N TRP A 145 -2.23 -10.48 -7.45
CA TRP A 145 -3.51 -9.80 -7.64
C TRP A 145 -4.71 -10.77 -7.61
N ASP A 146 -5.85 -10.25 -7.19
CA ASP A 146 -7.15 -10.96 -7.18
C ASP A 146 -7.94 -10.74 -8.46
N TRP A 147 -7.96 -9.49 -8.93
CA TRP A 147 -8.50 -9.04 -10.20
C TRP A 147 -7.78 -7.76 -10.65
N TRP A 148 -7.97 -7.37 -11.90
CA TRP A 148 -7.38 -6.16 -12.45
C TRP A 148 -8.28 -5.50 -13.50
N VAL A 149 -8.06 -4.21 -13.77
CA VAL A 149 -8.68 -3.47 -14.87
C VAL A 149 -7.68 -2.50 -15.50
N ILE A 150 -7.84 -2.21 -16.79
CA ILE A 150 -7.02 -1.18 -17.48
C ILE A 150 -7.39 0.20 -16.93
N GLY A 151 -6.40 0.97 -16.49
CA GLY A 151 -6.56 2.30 -15.88
C GLY A 151 -7.09 2.25 -14.44
N GLY A 152 -8.40 2.00 -14.28
CA GLY A 152 -9.06 1.90 -12.97
C GLY A 152 -8.96 3.19 -12.14
N ARG A 153 -8.45 3.10 -10.91
CA ARG A 153 -8.22 4.27 -10.03
C ARG A 153 -7.22 5.26 -10.55
N TRP A 154 -6.32 4.81 -11.43
CA TRP A 154 -5.26 5.59 -12.03
C TRP A 154 -5.52 5.86 -13.51
N SER A 155 -6.80 5.95 -13.88
CA SER A 155 -7.12 6.21 -15.27
C SER A 155 -6.64 7.60 -15.72
N GLY A 156 -6.04 7.68 -16.91
CA GLY A 156 -5.56 8.92 -17.52
C GLY A 156 -4.13 9.34 -17.13
N LEU A 157 -3.26 8.40 -16.76
CA LEU A 157 -1.86 8.71 -16.43
C LEU A 157 -1.00 9.12 -17.64
N PHE A 158 -1.37 8.70 -18.85
CA PHE A 158 -0.60 9.01 -20.05
C PHE A 158 -1.15 10.20 -20.81
N ARG A 159 -0.24 10.95 -21.41
CA ARG A 159 -0.54 11.94 -22.43
C ARG A 159 0.21 11.56 -23.71
N LEU A 160 -0.50 11.56 -24.83
CA LEU A 160 0.10 11.28 -26.13
C LEU A 160 0.40 12.57 -26.91
N LYS A 161 1.33 12.46 -27.85
CA LYS A 161 1.66 13.52 -28.81
C LYS A 161 0.44 13.84 -29.67
N PRO A 162 0.27 15.10 -30.13
CA PRO A 162 -0.83 15.46 -31.01
C PRO A 162 -0.89 14.57 -32.27
N GLY A 163 -2.06 14.00 -32.54
CA GLY A 163 -2.29 13.14 -33.71
C GLY A 163 -1.92 11.66 -33.53
N ALA A 164 -1.38 11.27 -32.37
CA ALA A 164 -1.16 9.86 -32.05
C ALA A 164 -2.48 9.07 -32.01
N ALA A 165 -2.44 7.83 -32.52
CA ALA A 165 -3.61 6.96 -32.63
C ALA A 165 -3.51 5.68 -31.77
N SER A 166 -2.38 5.48 -31.06
CA SER A 166 -2.15 4.30 -30.22
C SER A 166 -2.76 4.37 -28.82
N GLY A 167 -3.53 5.43 -28.52
CA GLY A 167 -4.10 5.67 -27.19
C GLY A 167 -5.04 4.57 -26.74
N VAL A 168 -4.80 4.09 -25.52
CA VAL A 168 -5.62 3.09 -24.85
C VAL A 168 -6.42 3.78 -23.75
N VAL A 169 -7.73 3.51 -23.70
CA VAL A 169 -8.60 3.95 -22.61
C VAL A 169 -9.32 2.72 -22.07
N GLY A 170 -9.13 2.45 -20.80
CA GLY A 170 -9.76 1.38 -20.04
C GLY A 170 -11.03 1.84 -19.33
N GLY A 171 -11.44 1.04 -18.33
CA GLY A 171 -12.62 1.32 -17.53
C GLY A 171 -12.30 2.24 -16.33
N PRO A 172 -13.23 3.11 -15.93
CA PRO A 172 -13.07 3.86 -14.68
C PRO A 172 -13.07 2.90 -13.48
N GLY A 173 -12.31 3.24 -12.44
CA GLY A 173 -12.48 2.62 -11.13
C GLY A 173 -13.89 2.86 -10.58
N LEU A 174 -14.35 1.99 -9.66
CA LEU A 174 -15.67 2.10 -9.04
C LEU A 174 -15.91 3.52 -8.49
N MET A 175 -17.01 4.15 -8.92
CA MET A 175 -17.40 5.52 -8.51
C MET A 175 -16.39 6.63 -8.87
N ARG A 176 -15.56 6.46 -9.90
CA ARG A 176 -14.66 7.50 -10.41
C ARG A 176 -15.02 7.93 -11.83
N PRO A 177 -14.74 9.19 -12.22
CA PRO A 177 -14.78 9.58 -13.62
C PRO A 177 -13.73 8.78 -14.41
N GLY A 178 -14.03 8.50 -15.68
CA GLY A 178 -13.04 7.92 -16.61
C GLY A 178 -11.89 8.88 -16.91
N ALA A 179 -10.94 8.44 -17.75
CA ALA A 179 -9.81 9.25 -18.18
C ALA A 179 -10.28 10.66 -18.61
N PRO A 180 -9.70 11.73 -18.04
CA PRO A 180 -9.93 13.09 -18.52
C PRO A 180 -9.72 13.21 -20.04
N CYS A 181 -10.44 14.13 -20.68
CA CYS A 181 -10.30 14.32 -22.12
C CYS A 181 -8.83 14.63 -22.50
N GLY A 182 -8.28 13.85 -23.43
CA GLY A 182 -6.90 13.99 -23.89
C GLY A 182 -5.87 13.25 -23.04
N THR A 183 -6.29 12.44 -22.06
CA THR A 183 -5.41 11.50 -21.35
C THR A 183 -5.81 10.05 -21.63
N PHE A 184 -4.88 9.15 -21.37
CA PHE A 184 -4.95 7.74 -21.75
C PHE A 184 -4.40 6.85 -20.62
N ASP A 185 -4.74 5.57 -20.67
CA ASP A 185 -4.25 4.53 -19.75
C ASP A 185 -3.04 3.78 -20.31
N GLY A 186 -2.73 4.00 -21.58
CA GLY A 186 -1.57 3.45 -22.25
C GLY A 186 -1.43 3.99 -23.66
N GLY A 187 -0.37 3.55 -24.32
CA GLY A 187 -0.09 3.86 -25.70
C GLY A 187 1.23 3.27 -26.14
N ARG A 188 1.56 3.49 -27.42
CA ARG A 188 2.87 3.10 -27.91
C ARG A 188 3.95 4.00 -27.33
N MET A 189 5.09 3.43 -26.97
CA MET A 189 6.20 4.13 -26.33
C MET A 189 6.65 5.37 -27.12
N GLU A 190 6.69 5.28 -28.46
CA GLU A 190 7.02 6.40 -29.35
C GLU A 190 5.97 7.52 -29.40
N ASP A 191 4.70 7.22 -29.10
CA ASP A 191 3.60 8.17 -29.18
C ASP A 191 3.40 8.97 -27.90
N ILE A 192 3.98 8.53 -26.78
CA ILE A 192 3.83 9.17 -25.48
C ILE A 192 4.60 10.51 -25.44
N ASP A 193 3.95 11.56 -24.94
CA ASP A 193 4.55 12.87 -24.73
C ASP A 193 5.23 12.96 -23.37
N TRP A 194 6.34 12.24 -23.24
CA TRP A 194 7.17 12.20 -22.03
C TRP A 194 7.64 13.59 -21.59
N SER A 195 7.92 14.49 -22.55
CA SER A 195 8.33 15.87 -22.27
C SER A 195 7.24 16.64 -21.53
N THR A 196 6.00 16.60 -22.02
CA THR A 196 4.89 17.29 -21.39
C THR A 196 4.57 16.67 -20.04
N MET A 197 4.52 15.33 -19.94
CA MET A 197 4.29 14.61 -18.69
C MET A 197 5.32 15.01 -17.64
N LYS A 198 6.62 14.96 -17.97
CA LYS A 198 7.72 15.41 -17.10
C LYS A 198 7.51 16.86 -16.65
N SER A 199 7.23 17.77 -17.58
CA SER A 199 7.07 19.20 -17.26
C SER A 199 5.88 19.46 -16.32
N THR A 200 4.81 18.68 -16.45
CA THR A 200 3.64 18.74 -15.57
C THR A 200 3.99 18.30 -14.15
N GLU A 201 4.71 17.18 -14.01
CA GLU A 201 5.14 16.69 -12.69
C GLU A 201 6.13 17.65 -12.00
N VAL A 202 7.06 18.24 -12.77
CA VAL A 202 7.95 19.31 -12.27
C VAL A 202 7.14 20.51 -11.77
N ALA A 203 6.11 20.93 -12.52
CA ALA A 203 5.25 22.04 -12.13
C ALA A 203 4.43 21.72 -10.87
N GLN A 204 3.92 20.49 -10.73
CA GLN A 204 3.21 20.04 -9.53
C GLN A 204 4.13 20.04 -8.30
N ARG A 205 5.36 19.54 -8.41
CA ARG A 205 6.36 19.60 -7.32
C ARG A 205 6.64 21.03 -6.88
N ARG A 206 6.83 21.96 -7.83
CA ARG A 206 7.01 23.39 -7.53
C ARG A 206 5.78 23.98 -6.82
N ALA A 207 4.58 23.67 -7.30
CA ALA A 207 3.35 24.13 -6.69
C ALA A 207 3.18 23.61 -5.25
N LYS A 208 3.53 22.35 -4.98
CA LYS A 208 3.50 21.76 -3.63
C LYS A 208 4.40 22.52 -2.66
N LEU A 209 5.63 22.85 -3.06
CA LEU A 209 6.53 23.65 -2.20
C LEU A 209 5.99 25.06 -1.96
N ALA A 210 5.45 25.70 -3.00
CA ALA A 210 4.84 27.02 -2.88
C ALA A 210 3.64 27.01 -1.92
N GLU A 211 2.80 25.97 -1.96
CA GLU A 211 1.67 25.78 -1.06
C GLU A 211 2.13 25.60 0.40
N ILE A 212 3.16 24.79 0.64
CA ILE A 212 3.73 24.60 1.99
C ILE A 212 4.31 25.91 2.52
N ALA A 213 5.07 26.63 1.69
CA ALA A 213 5.63 27.94 2.05
C ALA A 213 4.52 28.93 2.42
N GLN A 214 3.44 28.99 1.63
CA GLN A 214 2.27 29.84 1.91
C GLN A 214 1.60 29.47 3.24
N LYS A 215 1.35 28.18 3.49
CA LYS A 215 0.68 27.71 4.72
C LYS A 215 1.51 27.96 5.98
N THR A 216 2.83 27.91 5.88
CA THR A 216 3.76 28.02 7.02
C THR A 216 4.28 29.43 7.24
N GLY A 217 4.21 30.31 6.24
CA GLY A 217 4.83 31.63 6.24
C GLY A 217 6.36 31.60 6.09
N LEU A 218 6.93 30.46 5.73
CA LEU A 218 8.37 30.27 5.52
C LEU A 218 8.79 30.60 4.08
N THR A 219 10.06 30.90 3.86
CA THR A 219 10.61 30.92 2.50
C THR A 219 10.70 29.51 1.92
N THR A 220 10.81 29.40 0.59
CA THR A 220 10.94 28.09 -0.06
C THR A 220 12.21 27.36 0.39
N GLU A 221 13.30 28.09 0.60
CA GLU A 221 14.58 27.56 1.07
C GLU A 221 14.48 27.01 2.51
N GLN A 222 13.72 27.69 3.37
CA GLN A 222 13.45 27.22 4.73
C GLN A 222 12.60 25.94 4.71
N VAL A 223 11.61 25.85 3.82
CA VAL A 223 10.82 24.63 3.62
C VAL A 223 11.71 23.47 3.15
N VAL A 224 12.59 23.72 2.18
CA VAL A 224 13.55 22.71 1.69
C VAL A 224 14.47 22.23 2.80
N ALA A 225 15.06 23.14 3.56
CA ALA A 225 15.93 22.79 4.69
C ALA A 225 15.19 21.95 5.76
N ALA A 226 13.93 22.29 6.06
CA ALA A 226 13.09 21.50 6.95
C ALA A 226 12.80 20.10 6.39
N CYS A 227 12.49 19.98 5.10
CA CYS A 227 12.25 18.69 4.44
C CYS A 227 13.50 17.80 4.47
N ILE A 228 14.68 18.37 4.25
CA ILE A 228 15.96 17.64 4.35
C ILE A 228 16.23 17.17 5.78
N LEU A 229 15.93 18.02 6.78
CA LEU A 229 16.10 17.66 8.20
C LEU A 229 15.20 16.50 8.64
N ASN A 230 14.06 16.29 7.97
CA ASN A 230 13.04 15.34 8.38
C ASN A 230 13.59 13.92 8.62
N ASP A 231 14.41 13.40 7.72
CA ASP A 231 14.87 12.01 7.80
C ASP A 231 15.85 11.82 8.97
N ALA A 232 16.75 12.79 9.17
CA ALA A 232 17.66 12.80 10.32
C ALA A 232 16.90 12.95 11.66
N ALA A 233 15.88 13.81 11.70
CA ALA A 233 15.03 13.97 12.87
C ALA A 233 14.21 12.71 13.16
N HIS A 234 13.66 12.06 12.14
CA HIS A 234 12.93 10.80 12.31
C HIS A 234 13.83 9.68 12.81
N ALA A 235 15.06 9.55 12.26
CA ALA A 235 16.04 8.59 12.75
C ALA A 235 16.40 8.84 14.22
N ALA A 236 16.66 10.10 14.60
CA ALA A 236 16.91 10.46 16.00
C ALA A 236 15.71 10.15 16.91
N TRP A 237 14.49 10.36 16.43
CA TRP A 237 13.27 10.03 17.16
C TRP A 237 13.11 8.52 17.37
N MET A 238 13.44 7.71 16.37
CA MET A 238 13.37 6.24 16.44
C MET A 238 14.33 5.67 17.50
N GLU A 239 15.51 6.26 17.65
CA GLU A 239 16.54 5.88 18.62
C GLU A 239 16.25 6.34 20.06
N LEU A 240 15.18 7.14 20.30
CA LEU A 240 14.86 7.58 21.65
C LEU A 240 14.50 6.39 22.56
N PRO A 241 15.11 6.31 23.76
CA PRO A 241 14.76 5.31 24.75
C PRO A 241 13.41 5.62 25.40
N GLY A 242 12.65 4.58 25.72
CA GLY A 242 11.37 4.72 26.43
C GLY A 242 10.23 5.26 25.57
N GLU A 243 9.30 5.98 26.19
CA GLU A 243 8.12 6.53 25.52
C GLU A 243 8.51 7.70 24.60
N LYS A 244 8.23 7.55 23.31
CA LYS A 244 8.57 8.54 22.29
C LYS A 244 7.56 9.70 22.31
N PRO A 245 8.01 10.96 22.22
CA PRO A 245 7.12 12.11 22.21
C PRO A 245 6.21 12.08 20.98
N ARG A 246 4.94 12.47 21.14
CA ARG A 246 3.89 12.50 20.10
C ARG A 246 3.16 13.83 20.10
N GLY A 247 2.46 14.15 19.01
CA GLY A 247 1.65 15.37 18.89
C GLY A 247 2.46 16.64 19.18
N ASP A 248 1.96 17.50 20.06
CA ASP A 248 2.65 18.75 20.41
C ASP A 248 3.99 18.52 21.12
N ALA A 249 4.09 17.48 21.96
CA ALA A 249 5.35 17.15 22.63
C ALA A 249 6.45 16.75 21.64
N HIS A 250 6.09 16.11 20.51
CA HIS A 250 7.02 15.83 19.41
C HIS A 250 7.52 17.14 18.77
N GLY A 251 6.61 18.11 18.56
CA GLY A 251 6.98 19.43 18.07
C GLY A 251 7.95 20.17 18.99
N GLU A 252 7.70 20.18 20.30
CA GLU A 252 8.62 20.80 21.27
C GLU A 252 9.98 20.08 21.33
N TRP A 253 9.98 18.75 21.19
CA TRP A 253 11.21 17.97 21.11
C TRP A 253 12.05 18.37 19.89
N LEU A 254 11.44 18.52 18.71
CA LEU A 254 12.14 19.00 17.52
C LEU A 254 12.80 20.37 17.74
N VAL A 255 12.06 21.32 18.34
CA VAL A 255 12.57 22.67 18.64
C VAL A 255 13.72 22.61 19.65
N SER A 256 13.63 21.73 20.65
CA SER A 256 14.68 21.58 21.66
C SER A 256 16.01 21.07 21.08
N LEU A 257 15.93 20.21 20.07
CA LEU A 257 17.10 19.56 19.46
C LEU A 257 17.69 20.39 18.32
N TYR A 258 16.84 21.00 17.49
CA TYR A 258 17.25 21.68 16.25
C TYR A 258 17.04 23.19 16.26
N GLY A 259 16.55 23.76 17.36
CA GLY A 259 16.32 25.21 17.51
C GLY A 259 15.35 25.74 16.45
N GLU A 260 15.78 26.79 15.74
CA GLU A 260 15.00 27.41 14.67
C GLU A 260 14.65 26.44 13.52
N ALA A 261 15.57 25.54 13.16
CA ALA A 261 15.31 24.53 12.13
C ALA A 261 14.23 23.52 12.59
N GLY A 262 14.18 23.23 13.90
CA GLY A 262 13.13 22.41 14.50
C GLY A 262 11.76 23.09 14.47
N GLU A 263 11.72 24.41 14.68
CA GLU A 263 10.49 25.20 14.56
C GLU A 263 9.97 25.22 13.11
N HIS A 264 10.87 25.32 12.12
CA HIS A 264 10.51 25.20 10.71
C HIS A 264 9.94 23.81 10.39
N LEU A 265 10.60 22.73 10.82
CA LEU A 265 10.13 21.37 10.61
C LEU A 265 8.78 21.11 11.27
N LYS A 266 8.58 21.57 12.51
CA LYS A 266 7.29 21.51 13.21
C LYS A 266 6.16 22.17 12.41
N LYS A 267 6.41 23.33 11.81
CA LYS A 267 5.42 24.01 10.94
C LYS A 267 5.14 23.22 9.67
N VAL A 268 6.18 22.69 9.02
CA VAL A 268 6.04 21.87 7.82
C VAL A 268 5.25 20.59 8.12
N HIS A 269 5.54 19.89 9.21
CA HIS A 269 4.80 18.71 9.68
C HIS A 269 3.31 19.03 9.84
N ARG A 270 2.95 20.14 10.49
CA ARG A 270 1.55 20.57 10.61
C ARG A 270 0.90 20.86 9.26
N ALA A 271 1.62 21.51 8.34
CA ALA A 271 1.10 21.85 7.01
C ALA A 271 0.92 20.63 6.08
N THR A 272 1.66 19.55 6.35
CA THR A 272 1.74 18.34 5.52
C THR A 272 1.18 17.10 6.21
N TRP A 273 0.56 17.24 7.39
CA TRP A 273 0.06 16.13 8.20
C TRP A 273 1.12 15.07 8.52
N ASN A 274 2.34 15.53 8.83
CA ASN A 274 3.55 14.73 9.09
C ASN A 274 4.09 13.95 7.88
N ASP A 275 3.70 14.30 6.65
CA ASP A 275 4.22 13.71 5.40
C ASP A 275 4.90 14.79 4.51
N PRO A 276 6.02 15.37 4.96
CA PRO A 276 6.75 16.35 4.17
C PRO A 276 7.36 15.72 2.91
N PRO A 277 7.58 16.50 1.83
CA PRO A 277 8.36 16.05 0.69
C PRO A 277 9.70 15.42 1.11
N LYS A 278 9.99 14.20 0.65
CA LYS A 278 11.31 13.58 0.84
C LYS A 278 12.36 14.31 0.00
N MET A 279 13.39 14.82 0.67
CA MET A 279 14.50 15.57 0.06
C MET A 279 15.81 15.14 0.70
N VAL A 280 16.89 15.11 -0.08
CA VAL A 280 18.23 14.74 0.42
C VAL A 280 19.14 15.95 0.53
N GLU A 281 20.18 15.82 1.35
CA GLU A 281 21.16 16.87 1.58
C GLU A 281 21.76 17.42 0.27
N GLY A 282 21.90 18.74 0.19
CA GLY A 282 22.40 19.45 -0.99
C GLY A 282 21.37 19.68 -2.10
N GLN A 283 20.15 19.15 -2.01
CA GLN A 283 19.09 19.47 -2.96
C GLN A 283 18.55 20.90 -2.79
N THR A 284 18.26 21.53 -3.91
CA THR A 284 17.51 22.79 -4.01
C THR A 284 16.05 22.50 -4.38
N ALA A 285 15.16 23.49 -4.21
CA ALA A 285 13.78 23.38 -4.67
C ALA A 285 13.68 23.05 -6.17
N ASP A 286 14.54 23.66 -7.00
CA ASP A 286 14.54 23.41 -8.44
C ASP A 286 15.06 22.01 -8.77
N SER A 287 16.22 21.61 -8.22
CA SER A 287 16.76 20.27 -8.48
C SER A 287 15.82 19.16 -8.00
N TRP A 288 15.14 19.35 -6.87
CA TRP A 288 14.14 18.39 -6.39
C TRP A 288 12.90 18.34 -7.29
N ALA A 289 12.43 19.49 -7.78
CA ALA A 289 11.34 19.52 -8.74
C ALA A 289 11.73 18.83 -10.05
N GLN A 290 12.92 19.11 -10.59
CA GLN A 290 13.45 18.49 -11.81
C GLN A 290 13.68 16.98 -11.67
N ALA A 291 13.86 16.47 -10.45
CA ALA A 291 13.93 15.04 -10.19
C ALA A 291 12.57 14.31 -10.33
N ALA A 292 11.45 15.01 -10.55
CA ALA A 292 10.14 14.36 -10.72
C ALA A 292 10.12 13.42 -11.91
N ALA A 293 9.90 12.12 -11.73
CA ALA A 293 9.69 11.23 -12.86
C ALA A 293 8.40 11.58 -13.62
N ALA A 294 8.36 11.35 -14.93
CA ALA A 294 7.15 11.56 -15.74
C ALA A 294 6.04 10.54 -15.42
N LEU A 295 6.45 9.35 -14.95
CA LEU A 295 5.61 8.25 -14.54
C LEU A 295 6.40 7.40 -13.55
N ILE A 296 5.76 6.92 -12.48
CA ILE A 296 6.22 5.83 -11.64
C ILE A 296 4.99 4.99 -11.30
N THR A 297 5.08 3.67 -11.46
CA THR A 297 4.07 2.72 -10.99
C THR A 297 4.63 1.88 -9.85
N TYR A 298 3.76 1.17 -9.11
CA TYR A 298 4.20 0.29 -8.03
C TYR A 298 4.95 -0.95 -8.54
N ALA A 299 4.50 -1.49 -9.68
CA ALA A 299 5.12 -2.64 -10.33
C ALA A 299 5.23 -2.45 -11.85
N VAL A 300 6.09 -3.26 -12.47
CA VAL A 300 6.29 -3.37 -13.92
C VAL A 300 6.26 -4.85 -14.28
N VAL A 301 5.52 -5.20 -15.33
CA VAL A 301 5.58 -6.50 -15.98
C VAL A 301 6.21 -6.32 -17.35
N LYS A 302 7.38 -6.95 -17.53
CA LYS A 302 8.17 -6.87 -18.77
C LYS A 302 8.86 -8.19 -19.01
N ASP A 303 8.83 -8.67 -20.25
CA ASP A 303 9.49 -9.92 -20.69
C ASP A 303 9.13 -11.14 -19.83
N GLY A 304 7.87 -11.25 -19.41
CA GLY A 304 7.37 -12.33 -18.57
C GLY A 304 7.86 -12.30 -17.12
N GLN A 305 8.43 -11.17 -16.67
CA GLN A 305 8.89 -10.97 -15.29
C GLN A 305 8.11 -9.86 -14.61
N TRP A 306 7.90 -10.02 -13.30
CA TRP A 306 7.26 -9.05 -12.42
C TRP A 306 8.31 -8.38 -11.55
N TYR A 307 8.38 -7.05 -11.63
CA TYR A 307 9.23 -6.21 -10.79
C TYR A 307 8.32 -5.31 -9.96
N ALA A 308 8.56 -5.18 -8.66
CA ALA A 308 7.77 -4.30 -7.80
C ALA A 308 8.65 -3.59 -6.78
N ARG A 309 8.16 -2.44 -6.32
CA ARG A 309 8.78 -1.66 -5.25
C ARG A 309 8.93 -2.43 -3.95
N GLY A 310 8.02 -3.35 -3.68
CA GLY A 310 8.00 -4.21 -2.50
C GLY A 310 7.05 -5.39 -2.71
N SER A 311 6.68 -6.04 -1.62
CA SER A 311 5.64 -7.06 -1.58
C SER A 311 4.34 -6.45 -1.05
N MET A 312 3.38 -6.30 -1.94
CA MET A 312 2.04 -5.86 -1.57
C MET A 312 1.36 -6.96 -0.75
N GLY A 313 0.84 -6.60 0.42
CA GLY A 313 0.09 -7.48 1.30
C GLY A 313 -1.31 -6.94 1.58
N TRP A 314 -1.96 -7.60 2.54
CA TRP A 314 -3.36 -7.33 2.89
C TRP A 314 -3.61 -5.86 3.29
N TRP A 315 -4.81 -5.36 2.99
CA TRP A 315 -5.19 -3.93 3.07
C TRP A 315 -4.36 -3.00 2.15
N GLY A 316 -3.59 -3.57 1.22
CA GLY A 316 -2.60 -2.91 0.38
C GLY A 316 -1.54 -2.17 1.17
N ILE A 317 -1.06 -2.83 2.22
CA ILE A 317 0.17 -2.45 2.91
C ILE A 317 1.32 -3.11 2.18
N SER A 318 2.28 -2.31 1.73
CA SER A 318 3.49 -2.79 1.08
C SER A 318 4.58 -3.05 2.11
N SER A 319 5.29 -4.18 1.95
CA SER A 319 6.35 -4.64 2.84
C SER A 319 7.65 -4.86 2.07
N GLY A 320 8.80 -4.74 2.75
CA GLY A 320 10.11 -4.94 2.11
C GLY A 320 10.38 -3.95 0.97
N GLU A 321 9.89 -2.72 1.08
CA GLU A 321 10.09 -1.72 0.04
C GLU A 321 11.55 -1.35 -0.15
N THR A 322 11.94 -1.10 -1.40
CA THR A 322 13.26 -0.61 -1.74
C THR A 322 13.22 0.89 -2.04
N ASP A 323 14.11 1.67 -1.42
CA ASP A 323 14.20 3.11 -1.63
C ASP A 323 14.70 3.51 -3.04
N ASP A 324 15.28 2.57 -3.80
CA ASP A 324 15.83 2.78 -5.14
C ASP A 324 14.85 2.45 -6.28
N TRP A 325 13.58 2.21 -5.98
CA TRP A 325 12.57 1.80 -6.96
C TRP A 325 12.42 2.80 -8.12
N ASP A 326 12.40 4.11 -7.86
CA ASP A 326 12.24 5.13 -8.89
C ASP A 326 13.38 5.07 -9.94
N ALA A 327 14.60 4.77 -9.49
CA ALA A 327 15.76 4.61 -10.35
C ALA A 327 15.63 3.33 -11.20
N LYS A 328 15.34 2.19 -10.56
CA LYS A 328 15.11 0.90 -11.24
C LYS A 328 13.97 0.99 -12.26
N PHE A 329 12.86 1.62 -11.90
CA PHE A 329 11.74 1.86 -12.79
C PHE A 329 12.16 2.67 -14.01
N THR A 330 12.91 3.76 -13.80
CA THR A 330 13.40 4.61 -14.88
C THR A 330 14.33 3.85 -15.83
N GLU A 331 15.21 3.00 -15.30
CA GLU A 331 16.07 2.13 -16.09
C GLU A 331 15.26 1.13 -16.93
N MET A 332 14.29 0.45 -16.32
CA MET A 332 13.41 -0.49 -17.03
C MET A 332 12.61 0.20 -18.13
N LEU A 333 12.05 1.38 -17.86
CA LEU A 333 11.30 2.17 -18.83
C LEU A 333 12.20 2.61 -20.01
N ALA A 334 13.45 2.99 -19.73
CA ALA A 334 14.42 3.34 -20.77
C ALA A 334 14.81 2.16 -21.67
N MET A 335 14.61 0.92 -21.21
CA MET A 335 14.84 -0.30 -21.98
C MET A 335 13.63 -0.74 -22.81
N VAL A 336 12.48 -0.07 -22.70
CA VAL A 336 11.29 -0.35 -23.51
C VAL A 336 11.52 0.17 -24.93
N ARG A 337 11.27 -0.69 -25.94
CA ARG A 337 11.45 -0.29 -27.34
C ARG A 337 10.37 0.70 -27.75
N LEU A 338 10.71 1.57 -28.69
CA LEU A 338 9.82 2.63 -29.19
C LEU A 338 8.54 2.09 -29.84
N ASP A 339 8.59 0.90 -30.44
CA ASP A 339 7.47 0.24 -31.11
C ASP A 339 6.54 -0.53 -30.16
N GLN A 340 6.97 -0.77 -28.91
CA GLN A 340 6.18 -1.48 -27.90
C GLN A 340 5.10 -0.60 -27.29
N PHE A 341 4.06 -1.25 -26.79
CA PHE A 341 3.02 -0.62 -25.99
C PHE A 341 3.35 -0.69 -24.50
N VAL A 342 2.95 0.37 -23.80
CA VAL A 342 2.89 0.40 -22.35
C VAL A 342 1.49 0.77 -21.90
N VAL A 343 0.97 0.08 -20.89
CA VAL A 343 -0.36 0.32 -20.35
C VAL A 343 -0.34 0.18 -18.83
N VAL A 344 -1.08 1.04 -18.13
CA VAL A 344 -1.28 0.92 -16.69
C VAL A 344 -2.54 0.10 -16.42
N VAL A 345 -2.40 -0.86 -15.51
CA VAL A 345 -3.52 -1.59 -14.92
C VAL A 345 -3.60 -1.31 -13.42
N ASP A 346 -4.84 -1.27 -12.93
CA ASP A 346 -5.19 -1.22 -11.51
C ASP A 346 -5.40 -2.66 -11.03
N CYS A 347 -4.50 -3.17 -10.20
CA CYS A 347 -4.59 -4.49 -9.58
C CYS A 347 -5.18 -4.40 -8.17
N HIS A 348 -6.08 -5.31 -7.82
CA HIS A 348 -6.61 -5.53 -6.46
C HIS A 348 -5.79 -6.60 -5.72
N ILE A 349 -5.70 -6.47 -4.38
CA ILE A 349 -5.17 -7.48 -3.44
C ILE A 349 -5.96 -7.56 -2.13
#